data_AF-A0A2K9NM39-F1
#
_entry.id   AF-A0A2K9NM39-F1
#
_cell.length_a   1.000
_cell.length_b   1.000
_cell.length_c   1.000
_cell.angle_alpha   90.00
_cell.angle_beta   90.00
_cell.angle_gamma   90.00
#
_symmetry.space_group_name_H-M   'P 1'
#
loop_
_entity.id
_entity.type
_entity.pdbx_description
1 polymer ?
#
loop_
_entity_poly.entity_id
_entity_poly.type
_entity_poly.pdbx_seq_one_letter_code
_entity_poly.pdbx_strand_id
1 'polypeptide(L)'
;MIIAWPTHNRSKSVLRSVKSFKNTNLKLNFFVSNTGESELTPLFNSEHIEAELWEGEARYKWINLLKENCRRAHINPSLIDFALNPSAPKGVITTGANRNFLLLKLVGKKFVSVDDDVVFEPRRLAPVEIGNALGPSPGNPLSTLYFKDQQSLNLLKEKSERLKDEEFLSTQIQMLSFVQNSQFCALSLCGYYGDSGFQSPRGIFSLNEQSIHELIKKDQFHAALKSRLVWRVSDKVQAFKYSPAMLMCAGFSNDYELPPFFPMGRNQDSAYAYALSACLSNALIGHLSFAIMHAPVEIRNYTEDLPDLEMRMNDIMVLLWIEFLKKNIEKNYKNAGEFFLEFAQEKNFTERLNFLISQHFSERALRLEEKIKNLQSKDNDFFQDWIKLAVQEKALIDKALQKSPNLLPMETNNSLLAADWIGQYAELLLSWKEIRNIAQDI
;
A
#
# COMPACT_ATOMS: atom_id res chain seq x y z
N MET A 1 -14.09 16.83 6.62
CA MET A 1 -13.35 15.54 6.71
C MET A 1 -11.87 15.84 6.91
N ILE A 2 -11.12 14.96 7.57
CA ILE A 2 -9.67 15.11 7.73
C ILE A 2 -8.96 14.53 6.51
N ILE A 3 -8.04 15.29 5.91
CA ILE A 3 -7.07 14.78 4.96
C ILE A 3 -5.71 14.77 5.65
N ALA A 4 -5.07 13.60 5.67
CA ALA A 4 -3.85 13.35 6.42
C ALA A 4 -2.69 12.97 5.50
N TRP A 5 -1.52 13.56 5.71
CA TRP A 5 -0.31 13.24 4.93
C TRP A 5 0.78 12.64 5.81
N PRO A 6 1.11 11.35 5.64
CA PRO A 6 2.38 10.83 6.10
C PRO A 6 3.51 11.28 5.15
N THR A 7 4.48 12.02 5.65
CA THR A 7 5.67 12.45 4.89
C THR A 7 6.97 12.20 5.68
N HIS A 8 8.09 12.15 4.97
CA HIS A 8 9.42 12.02 5.56
C HIS A 8 10.44 12.75 4.70
N ASN A 9 10.97 13.88 5.17
CA ASN A 9 12.01 14.65 4.45
C ASN A 9 11.62 15.06 3.01
N ARG A 10 10.32 15.26 2.75
CA ARG A 10 9.79 15.64 1.42
C ARG A 10 8.96 16.92 1.49
N SER A 11 9.46 17.93 2.20
CA SER A 11 8.76 19.19 2.46
C SER A 11 8.16 19.87 1.22
N LYS A 12 8.91 19.94 0.10
CA LYS A 12 8.41 20.47 -1.18
C LYS A 12 7.26 19.65 -1.77
N SER A 13 7.35 18.33 -1.65
CA SER A 13 6.33 17.41 -2.19
C SER A 13 5.04 17.57 -1.41
N VAL A 14 5.10 17.43 -0.07
CA VAL A 14 3.91 17.53 0.79
C VAL A 14 3.26 18.90 0.69
N LEU A 15 4.05 19.98 0.60
CA LEU A 15 3.52 21.33 0.41
C LEU A 15 2.73 21.46 -0.91
N ARG A 16 3.28 20.94 -2.01
CA ARG A 16 2.58 20.92 -3.32
C ARG A 16 1.31 20.08 -3.26
N SER A 17 1.35 18.93 -2.58
CA SER A 17 0.18 18.08 -2.38
C SER A 17 -0.91 18.81 -1.58
N VAL A 18 -0.60 19.35 -0.40
CA VAL A 18 -1.57 20.07 0.44
C VAL A 18 -2.13 21.29 -0.28
N LYS A 19 -1.31 22.08 -0.99
CA LYS A 19 -1.80 23.21 -1.79
C LYS A 19 -2.85 22.80 -2.82
N SER A 20 -2.66 21.65 -3.48
CA SER A 20 -3.62 21.17 -4.47
C SER A 20 -4.99 20.84 -3.84
N PHE A 21 -5.02 20.33 -2.61
CA PHE A 21 -6.26 20.11 -1.85
C PHE A 21 -6.83 21.40 -1.27
N LYS A 22 -5.98 22.35 -0.83
CA LYS A 22 -6.40 23.68 -0.34
C LYS A 22 -7.13 24.50 -1.39
N ASN A 23 -6.75 24.36 -2.66
CA ASN A 23 -7.35 25.11 -3.76
C ASN A 23 -8.73 24.55 -4.22
N THR A 24 -9.29 23.60 -3.48
CA THR A 24 -10.63 23.06 -3.72
C THR A 24 -11.69 23.90 -3.02
N ASN A 25 -12.96 23.73 -3.40
CA ASN A 25 -14.08 24.36 -2.68
C ASN A 25 -14.47 23.62 -1.40
N LEU A 26 -13.72 22.60 -0.99
CA LEU A 26 -14.04 21.74 0.14
C LEU A 26 -13.60 22.35 1.47
N LYS A 27 -14.44 22.18 2.49
CA LYS A 27 -14.07 22.44 3.88
C LYS A 27 -13.30 21.23 4.43
N LEU A 28 -11.97 21.29 4.34
CA LEU A 28 -11.05 20.22 4.73
C LEU A 28 -10.23 20.64 5.96
N ASN A 29 -10.01 19.67 6.85
CA ASN A 29 -9.02 19.82 7.92
C ASN A 29 -7.75 19.10 7.48
N PHE A 30 -6.64 19.83 7.39
CA PHE A 30 -5.36 19.26 6.98
C PHE A 30 -4.56 18.80 8.19
N PHE A 31 -4.05 17.58 8.12
CA PHE A 31 -3.22 16.97 9.14
C PHE A 31 -1.94 16.48 8.48
N VAL A 32 -0.76 16.90 8.94
CA VAL A 32 0.50 16.47 8.35
C VAL A 32 1.38 15.86 9.43
N SER A 33 1.83 14.65 9.16
CA SER A 33 2.63 13.85 10.07
C SER A 33 3.99 13.64 9.43
N ASN A 34 5.03 14.26 9.98
CA ASN A 34 6.38 14.24 9.43
C ASN A 34 7.34 13.52 10.38
N THR A 35 8.04 12.51 9.86
CA THR A 35 9.08 11.77 10.60
C THR A 35 10.50 12.21 10.23
N GLY A 36 10.64 13.20 9.34
CA GLY A 36 11.92 13.74 8.91
C GLY A 36 12.40 14.92 9.77
N GLU A 37 13.59 15.39 9.45
CA GLU A 37 14.23 16.56 10.07
C GLU A 37 13.75 17.88 9.44
N SER A 38 13.13 17.82 8.24
CA SER A 38 12.68 19.03 7.54
C SER A 38 11.56 19.73 8.31
N GLU A 39 11.74 21.00 8.67
CA GLU A 39 10.69 21.80 9.30
C GLU A 39 9.62 22.23 8.27
N LEU A 40 8.38 21.81 8.49
CA LEU A 40 7.22 22.16 7.68
C LEU A 40 6.55 23.43 8.16
N THR A 41 6.62 23.74 9.46
CA THR A 41 5.93 24.88 10.07
C THR A 41 6.24 26.21 9.38
N PRO A 42 7.52 26.60 9.14
CA PRO A 42 7.81 27.84 8.41
C PRO A 42 7.28 27.84 6.98
N LEU A 43 7.34 26.69 6.30
CA LEU A 43 6.87 26.52 4.92
C LEU A 43 5.34 26.67 4.81
N PHE A 44 4.58 26.08 5.72
CA PHE A 44 3.12 26.18 5.72
C PHE A 44 2.65 27.59 6.11
N ASN A 45 3.33 28.23 7.07
CA ASN A 45 3.05 29.61 7.48
C ASN A 45 3.26 30.61 6.33
N SER A 46 4.36 30.49 5.59
CA SER A 46 4.65 31.36 4.44
C SER A 46 3.63 31.23 3.30
N GLU A 47 2.88 30.13 3.24
CA GLU A 47 1.87 29.84 2.21
C GLU A 47 0.43 30.00 2.74
N HIS A 48 0.30 30.54 3.96
CA HIS A 48 -0.95 30.74 4.68
C HIS A 48 -1.81 29.46 4.72
N ILE A 49 -1.19 28.29 4.89
CA ILE A 49 -1.89 27.00 4.95
C ILE A 49 -2.12 26.64 6.41
N GLU A 50 -3.39 26.64 6.81
CA GLU A 50 -3.79 26.13 8.12
C GLU A 50 -3.80 24.59 8.08
N ALA A 51 -2.88 23.98 8.81
CA ALA A 51 -2.78 22.54 8.97
C ALA A 51 -2.30 22.19 10.38
N GLU A 52 -2.78 21.06 10.91
CA GLU A 52 -2.27 20.47 12.14
C GLU A 52 -0.97 19.72 11.81
N LEU A 53 0.17 20.30 12.21
CA LEU A 53 1.50 19.77 11.90
C LEU A 53 2.06 18.98 13.09
N TRP A 54 2.37 17.71 12.86
CA TRP A 54 3.00 16.81 13.83
C TRP A 54 4.40 16.44 13.38
N GLU A 55 5.35 17.29 13.77
CA GLU A 55 6.78 17.15 13.48
C GLU A 55 7.61 17.49 14.72
N GLY A 56 8.90 17.11 14.70
CA GLY A 56 9.87 17.46 15.73
C GLY A 56 9.35 17.27 17.16
N GLU A 57 9.52 18.30 17.99
CA GLU A 57 9.21 18.25 19.42
C GLU A 57 7.74 17.94 19.72
N ALA A 58 6.79 18.49 18.94
CA ALA A 58 5.36 18.26 19.15
C ALA A 58 5.00 16.76 19.00
N ARG A 59 5.52 16.13 17.94
CA ARG A 59 5.37 14.68 17.72
C ARG A 59 5.99 13.87 18.85
N TYR A 60 7.24 14.17 19.24
CA TYR A 60 7.94 13.43 20.29
C TYR A 60 7.27 13.57 21.66
N LYS A 61 6.77 14.77 22.01
CA LYS A 61 6.02 14.99 23.26
C LYS A 61 4.80 14.09 23.35
N TRP A 62 4.02 14.00 22.27
CA TRP A 62 2.84 13.12 22.26
C TRP A 62 3.22 11.64 22.31
N ILE A 63 4.25 11.20 21.58
CA ILE A 63 4.74 9.81 21.65
C ILE A 63 5.20 9.46 23.08
N ASN A 64 5.92 10.36 23.75
CA ASN A 64 6.38 10.15 25.12
C ASN A 64 5.22 10.07 26.12
N LEU A 65 4.18 10.89 25.92
CA LEU A 65 2.97 10.82 26.74
C LEU A 65 2.23 9.49 26.53
N LEU A 66 2.13 9.01 25.28
CA LEU A 66 1.58 7.70 24.98
C LEU A 66 2.39 6.58 25.66
N LYS A 67 3.72 6.63 25.57
CA LYS A 67 4.62 5.66 26.23
C LYS A 67 4.42 5.60 27.74
N GLU A 68 4.28 6.75 28.39
CA GLU A 68 4.05 6.82 29.83
C GLU A 68 2.69 6.21 30.23
N ASN A 69 1.63 6.50 29.47
CA ASN A 69 0.31 5.91 29.76
C ASN A 69 0.28 4.40 29.44
N CYS A 70 0.93 3.95 28.35
CA CYS A 70 1.11 2.53 28.05
C CYS A 70 1.89 1.80 29.15
N ARG A 71 2.94 2.42 29.72
CA ARG A 71 3.68 1.85 30.85
C ARG A 71 2.79 1.61 32.06
N ARG A 72 1.90 2.56 32.39
CA ARG A 72 0.93 2.44 33.49
C ARG A 72 -0.09 1.32 33.25
N ALA A 73 -0.37 1.02 31.99
CA ALA A 73 -1.19 -0.11 31.56
C ALA A 73 -0.39 -1.42 31.36
N HIS A 74 0.86 -1.49 31.84
CA HIS A 74 1.74 -2.66 31.70
C HIS A 74 2.08 -3.05 30.25
N ILE A 75 1.96 -2.13 29.30
CA ILE A 75 2.41 -2.30 27.91
C ILE A 75 3.85 -1.83 27.81
N ASN A 76 4.72 -2.64 27.19
CA ASN A 76 6.13 -2.33 27.02
C ASN A 76 6.33 -1.05 26.17
N PRO A 77 6.95 0.02 26.69
CA PRO A 77 7.15 1.26 25.94
C PRO A 77 7.99 1.12 24.67
N SER A 78 8.86 0.10 24.56
CA SER A 78 9.63 -0.13 23.32
C SER A 78 8.73 -0.52 22.14
N LEU A 79 7.54 -1.04 22.42
CA LEU A 79 6.54 -1.36 21.40
C LEU A 79 6.00 -0.11 20.70
N ILE A 80 5.91 1.00 21.44
CA ILE A 80 5.53 2.30 20.90
C ILE A 80 6.66 2.88 20.04
N ASP A 81 7.92 2.68 20.46
CA ASP A 81 9.08 3.05 19.64
C ASP A 81 9.07 2.25 18.33
N PHE A 82 8.90 0.93 18.38
CA PHE A 82 8.75 0.10 17.18
C PHE A 82 7.62 0.59 16.27
N ALA A 83 6.44 0.87 16.84
CA ALA A 83 5.27 1.25 16.07
C ALA A 83 5.37 2.64 15.43
N LEU A 84 6.00 3.63 16.09
CA LEU A 84 5.91 5.06 15.73
C LEU A 84 7.23 5.74 15.42
N ASN A 85 8.34 5.21 15.91
CA ASN A 85 9.69 5.73 15.71
C ASN A 85 10.73 4.60 15.69
N PRO A 86 10.60 3.62 14.78
CA PRO A 86 11.43 2.44 14.80
C PRO A 86 12.90 2.80 14.53
N SER A 87 13.81 2.10 15.21
CA SER A 87 15.26 2.12 14.93
C SER A 87 15.57 1.39 13.62
N ALA A 88 15.10 1.94 12.51
CA ALA A 88 15.26 1.36 11.18
C ALA A 88 16.69 1.55 10.67
N PRO A 89 17.30 0.56 10.00
CA PRO A 89 18.57 0.72 9.32
C PRO A 89 18.55 1.88 8.32
N LYS A 90 19.71 2.50 8.08
CA LYS A 90 19.83 3.64 7.16
C LYS A 90 19.27 3.26 5.76
N GLY A 91 18.36 4.08 5.25
CA GLY A 91 17.72 3.86 3.94
C GLY A 91 16.43 3.03 3.99
N VAL A 92 16.10 2.41 5.13
CA VAL A 92 14.81 1.75 5.32
C VAL A 92 13.74 2.81 5.58
N ILE A 93 12.70 2.81 4.75
CA ILE A 93 11.60 3.75 4.88
C ILE A 93 10.72 3.40 6.09
N THR A 94 10.14 4.42 6.73
CA THR A 94 9.29 4.27 7.94
C THR A 94 7.86 4.79 7.73
N THR A 95 7.37 4.76 6.49
CA THR A 95 6.01 5.20 6.14
C THR A 95 4.93 4.46 6.93
N GLY A 96 5.14 3.17 7.23
CA GLY A 96 4.25 2.39 8.09
C GLY A 96 4.13 2.97 9.50
N ALA A 97 5.25 3.35 10.11
CA ALA A 97 5.26 4.00 11.43
C ALA A 97 4.53 5.34 11.41
N ASN A 98 4.66 6.07 10.31
CA ASN A 98 3.96 7.33 10.13
C ASN A 98 2.44 7.13 9.97
N ARG A 99 2.00 6.05 9.30
CA ARG A 99 0.58 5.69 9.23
C ARG A 99 0.02 5.17 10.55
N ASN A 100 0.82 4.43 11.34
CA ASN A 100 0.44 4.06 12.71
C ASN A 100 0.19 5.29 13.59
N PHE A 101 1.02 6.33 13.44
CA PHE A 101 0.80 7.59 14.14
C PHE A 101 -0.55 8.21 13.75
N LEU A 102 -0.90 8.24 12.46
CA LEU A 102 -2.21 8.72 12.01
C LEU A 102 -3.37 7.89 12.59
N LEU A 103 -3.24 6.55 12.59
CA LEU A 103 -4.26 5.66 13.17
C LEU A 103 -4.47 5.90 14.67
N LEU A 104 -3.41 6.22 15.43
CA LEU A 104 -3.53 6.49 16.86
C LEU A 104 -3.97 7.93 17.17
N LYS A 105 -3.51 8.94 16.41
CA LYS A 105 -3.94 10.34 16.61
C LYS A 105 -5.38 10.60 16.20
N LEU A 106 -5.90 9.80 15.28
CA LEU A 106 -7.23 9.99 14.70
C LEU A 106 -8.18 8.85 15.09
N VAL A 107 -7.97 8.19 16.24
CA VAL A 107 -8.88 7.16 16.75
C VAL A 107 -10.32 7.71 16.82
N GLY A 108 -11.29 6.93 16.32
CA GLY A 108 -12.69 7.33 16.29
C GLY A 108 -13.07 8.24 15.13
N LYS A 109 -12.12 8.67 14.28
CA LYS A 109 -12.37 9.62 13.18
C LYS A 109 -12.21 8.96 11.82
N LYS A 110 -13.10 9.28 10.88
CA LYS A 110 -12.90 8.96 9.45
C LYS A 110 -11.97 9.98 8.82
N PHE A 111 -10.95 9.53 8.11
CA PHE A 111 -9.98 10.40 7.44
C PHE A 111 -9.51 9.81 6.11
N VAL A 112 -8.99 10.65 5.20
CA VAL A 112 -8.32 10.19 3.98
C VAL A 112 -6.82 10.43 4.14
N SER A 113 -6.03 9.35 4.06
CA SER A 113 -4.58 9.39 4.00
C SER A 113 -4.12 9.58 2.56
N VAL A 114 -3.19 10.50 2.33
CA VAL A 114 -2.70 10.89 0.99
C VAL A 114 -1.18 10.90 1.00
N ASP A 115 -0.55 10.21 0.05
CA ASP A 115 0.90 10.27 -0.14
C ASP A 115 1.33 11.69 -0.54
N ASP A 116 2.52 12.10 -0.10
CA ASP A 116 3.01 13.47 -0.28
C ASP A 116 3.35 13.87 -1.73
N ASP A 117 3.27 12.96 -2.69
CA ASP A 117 3.40 13.22 -4.13
C ASP A 117 2.10 13.06 -4.91
N VAL A 118 0.96 12.95 -4.23
CA VAL A 118 -0.36 13.00 -4.84
C VAL A 118 -0.79 14.45 -5.03
N VAL A 119 -1.41 14.75 -6.18
CA VAL A 119 -1.99 16.06 -6.51
C VAL A 119 -3.49 15.90 -6.68
N PHE A 120 -4.27 16.80 -6.08
CA PHE A 120 -5.73 16.79 -6.18
C PHE A 120 -6.18 17.13 -7.59
N GLU A 121 -6.36 16.08 -8.39
CA GLU A 121 -6.93 16.17 -9.72
C GLU A 121 -7.73 14.89 -10.00
N PRO A 122 -8.85 14.66 -9.29
CA PRO A 122 -9.62 13.44 -9.41
C PRO A 122 -10.31 13.36 -10.79
N ARG A 123 -10.15 12.22 -11.47
CA ARG A 123 -10.69 11.99 -12.80
C ARG A 123 -11.34 10.62 -12.94
N ARG A 124 -12.47 10.57 -13.62
CA ARG A 124 -13.16 9.35 -14.03
C ARG A 124 -12.87 9.10 -15.50
N LEU A 125 -12.53 7.87 -15.85
CA LEU A 125 -12.54 7.49 -17.26
C LEU A 125 -14.00 7.55 -17.72
N ALA A 126 -14.31 8.41 -18.70
CA ALA A 126 -15.62 8.42 -19.35
C ALA A 126 -16.02 6.98 -19.69
N PRO A 127 -17.32 6.61 -19.67
CA PRO A 127 -17.74 5.22 -19.82
C PRO A 127 -17.22 4.64 -21.13
N VAL A 128 -16.06 3.98 -21.05
CA VAL A 128 -15.76 2.84 -21.90
C VAL A 128 -16.83 1.84 -21.49
N GLU A 129 -17.55 1.24 -22.44
CA GLU A 129 -18.56 0.22 -22.15
C GLU A 129 -17.94 -0.89 -21.28
N ILE A 130 -18.10 -0.77 -19.97
CA ILE A 130 -17.59 -1.72 -18.99
C ILE A 130 -18.79 -2.09 -18.15
N GLY A 131 -19.21 -3.34 -18.32
CA GLY A 131 -20.51 -3.86 -17.92
C GLY A 131 -20.87 -3.60 -16.46
N ASN A 132 -22.11 -3.16 -16.28
CA ASN A 132 -22.81 -3.09 -15.00
C ASN A 132 -22.78 -4.45 -14.30
N ALA A 133 -21.86 -4.63 -13.35
CA ALA A 133 -21.86 -5.80 -12.47
C ALA A 133 -21.45 -5.37 -11.06
N LEU A 134 -22.42 -5.03 -10.21
CA LEU A 134 -22.20 -4.96 -8.77
C LEU A 134 -22.24 -6.39 -8.23
N GLY A 135 -21.07 -6.97 -8.02
CA GLY A 135 -20.90 -8.29 -7.44
C GLY A 135 -19.42 -8.62 -7.25
N PRO A 136 -19.06 -9.53 -6.32
CA PRO A 136 -17.69 -9.98 -6.15
C PRO A 136 -17.26 -10.74 -7.41
N SER A 137 -16.61 -10.05 -8.35
CA SER A 137 -15.96 -10.71 -9.48
C SER A 137 -14.73 -11.44 -8.95
N PRO A 138 -14.54 -12.75 -9.23
CA PRO A 138 -13.24 -13.37 -9.09
C PRO A 138 -12.29 -12.69 -10.09
N GLY A 139 -11.46 -11.77 -9.59
CA GLY A 139 -10.56 -10.97 -10.43
C GLY A 139 -10.07 -9.71 -9.74
N ASN A 140 -8.91 -9.21 -10.17
CA ASN A 140 -8.40 -7.90 -9.76
C ASN A 140 -9.38 -6.82 -10.23
N PRO A 141 -10.00 -6.04 -9.32
CA PRO A 141 -11.00 -5.03 -9.69
C PRO A 141 -10.44 -3.81 -10.43
N LEU A 142 -9.12 -3.76 -10.56
CA LEU A 142 -8.40 -2.62 -11.09
C LEU A 142 -7.95 -2.91 -12.52
N SER A 143 -8.45 -2.08 -13.44
CA SER A 143 -7.86 -1.98 -14.78
C SER A 143 -6.60 -1.13 -14.69
N THR A 144 -5.52 -1.56 -15.33
CA THR A 144 -4.27 -0.79 -15.40
C THR A 144 -3.91 -0.55 -16.87
N LEU A 145 -3.94 0.70 -17.28
CA LEU A 145 -3.44 1.14 -18.58
C LEU A 145 -2.00 1.64 -18.39
N TYR A 146 -1.09 1.24 -19.26
CA TYR A 146 0.29 1.76 -19.30
C TYR A 146 0.45 2.71 -20.48
N PHE A 147 1.30 3.72 -20.33
CA PHE A 147 1.52 4.75 -21.34
C PHE A 147 3.00 4.82 -21.70
N LYS A 148 3.32 4.96 -22.99
CA LYS A 148 4.71 5.13 -23.43
C LYS A 148 5.36 6.45 -22.99
N ASP A 149 4.55 7.50 -22.84
CA ASP A 149 5.02 8.87 -22.58
C ASP A 149 3.91 9.73 -21.95
N GLN A 150 4.30 10.92 -21.48
CA GLN A 150 3.40 11.88 -20.85
C GLN A 150 2.34 12.39 -21.83
N GLN A 151 2.66 12.50 -23.13
CA GLN A 151 1.72 12.95 -24.15
C GLN A 151 0.55 11.98 -24.28
N SER A 152 0.83 10.67 -24.33
CA SER A 152 -0.18 9.62 -24.43
C SER A 152 -1.09 9.59 -23.18
N LEU A 153 -0.52 9.82 -22.00
CA LEU A 153 -1.31 9.96 -20.76
C LEU A 153 -2.18 11.22 -20.80
N ASN A 154 -1.64 12.36 -21.25
CA ASN A 154 -2.36 13.62 -21.35
C ASN A 154 -3.55 13.53 -22.33
N LEU A 155 -3.40 12.82 -23.45
CA LEU A 155 -4.50 12.59 -24.39
C LEU A 155 -5.68 11.83 -23.75
N LEU A 156 -5.40 10.84 -22.88
CA LEU A 156 -6.48 10.17 -22.14
C LEU A 156 -7.06 11.07 -21.05
N LYS A 157 -6.18 11.81 -20.36
CA LYS A 157 -6.57 12.79 -19.33
C LYS A 157 -7.53 13.84 -19.89
N GLU A 158 -7.30 14.36 -21.10
CA GLU A 158 -8.19 15.31 -21.79
C GLU A 158 -9.56 14.73 -22.12
N LYS A 159 -9.64 13.41 -22.40
CA LYS A 159 -10.89 12.70 -22.66
C LYS A 159 -11.60 12.22 -21.39
N SER A 160 -10.92 12.23 -20.25
CA SER A 160 -11.49 11.83 -18.96
C SER A 160 -12.30 12.95 -18.33
N GLU A 161 -13.31 12.58 -17.54
CA GLU A 161 -14.14 13.52 -16.79
C GLU A 161 -13.40 13.94 -15.51
N ARG A 162 -13.23 15.24 -15.27
CA ARG A 162 -12.78 15.75 -13.97
C ARG A 162 -13.95 15.72 -12.99
N LEU A 163 -13.76 15.06 -11.84
CA LEU A 163 -14.79 15.03 -10.80
C LEU A 163 -14.96 16.41 -10.17
N LYS A 164 -16.18 16.68 -9.72
CA LYS A 164 -16.44 17.81 -8.81
C LYS A 164 -15.79 17.54 -7.47
N ASP A 165 -15.33 18.59 -6.79
CA ASP A 165 -14.63 18.43 -5.51
C ASP A 165 -15.55 17.77 -4.46
N GLU A 166 -16.84 18.14 -4.42
CA GLU A 166 -17.83 17.55 -3.50
C GLU A 166 -18.10 16.08 -3.82
N GLU A 167 -18.01 15.69 -5.09
CA GLU A 167 -18.20 14.31 -5.52
C GLU A 167 -17.09 13.41 -4.96
N PHE A 168 -15.82 13.83 -5.06
CA PHE A 168 -14.68 13.13 -4.46
C PHE A 168 -14.93 12.84 -2.97
N LEU A 169 -15.34 13.85 -2.20
CA LEU A 169 -15.54 13.72 -0.77
C LEU A 169 -16.77 12.85 -0.45
N SER A 170 -17.88 13.09 -1.14
CA SER A 170 -19.13 12.36 -0.93
C SER A 170 -18.97 10.86 -1.21
N THR A 171 -18.27 10.47 -2.27
CA THR A 171 -18.00 9.07 -2.59
C THR A 171 -17.11 8.39 -1.55
N GLN A 172 -16.07 9.08 -1.04
CA GLN A 172 -15.26 8.56 0.07
C GLN A 172 -16.10 8.30 1.32
N ILE A 173 -16.91 9.29 1.73
CA ILE A 173 -17.77 9.18 2.91
C ILE A 173 -18.82 8.08 2.74
N GLN A 174 -19.45 7.99 1.57
CA GLN A 174 -20.44 6.97 1.26
C GLN A 174 -19.83 5.57 1.36
N MET A 175 -18.65 5.36 0.76
CA MET A 175 -17.95 4.08 0.85
C MET A 175 -17.60 3.74 2.29
N LEU A 176 -16.97 4.66 3.04
CA LEU A 176 -16.60 4.44 4.45
C LEU A 176 -17.81 4.32 5.40
N SER A 177 -19.01 4.66 4.95
CA SER A 177 -20.25 4.50 5.72
C SER A 177 -21.05 3.28 5.28
N PHE A 178 -20.55 2.51 4.31
CA PHE A 178 -21.16 1.27 3.86
C PHE A 178 -21.17 0.23 4.98
N VAL A 179 -22.37 -0.25 5.32
CA VAL A 179 -22.59 -1.39 6.22
C VAL A 179 -23.70 -2.26 5.61
N GLN A 180 -23.43 -3.55 5.43
CA GLN A 180 -24.42 -4.52 4.93
C GLN A 180 -24.13 -5.91 5.51
N ASN A 181 -25.15 -6.58 6.03
CA ASN A 181 -25.02 -7.95 6.57
C ASN A 181 -23.85 -8.10 7.58
N SER A 182 -23.73 -7.14 8.51
CA SER A 182 -22.62 -7.04 9.49
C SER A 182 -21.22 -6.80 8.89
N GLN A 183 -21.09 -6.71 7.56
CA GLN A 183 -19.87 -6.26 6.89
C GLN A 183 -19.84 -4.74 6.81
N PHE A 184 -18.64 -4.17 6.84
CA PHE A 184 -18.44 -2.73 6.75
C PHE A 184 -17.20 -2.40 5.93
N CYS A 185 -17.19 -1.22 5.30
CA CYS A 185 -15.99 -0.76 4.59
C CYS A 185 -15.01 -0.09 5.56
N ALA A 186 -13.88 -0.75 5.81
CA ALA A 186 -12.82 -0.25 6.68
C ALA A 186 -11.86 0.70 5.94
N LEU A 187 -11.72 0.48 4.62
CA LEU A 187 -10.75 1.13 3.77
C LEU A 187 -11.38 1.42 2.41
N SER A 188 -11.28 2.66 1.93
CA SER A 188 -11.65 3.03 0.56
C SER A 188 -10.41 3.42 -0.23
N LEU A 189 -10.32 2.99 -1.48
CA LEU A 189 -9.16 3.15 -2.35
C LEU A 189 -9.55 3.93 -3.59
N CYS A 190 -8.92 5.08 -3.80
CA CYS A 190 -8.93 5.72 -5.10
C CYS A 190 -8.06 4.93 -6.08
N GLY A 191 -8.43 4.96 -7.36
CA GLY A 191 -7.46 4.73 -8.41
C GLY A 191 -6.39 5.83 -8.42
N TYR A 192 -5.39 5.68 -9.27
CA TYR A 192 -4.39 6.72 -9.50
C TYR A 192 -3.94 6.73 -10.96
N TYR A 193 -3.46 7.88 -11.42
CA TYR A 193 -2.84 8.03 -12.73
C TYR A 193 -1.58 8.90 -12.63
N GLY A 194 -0.66 8.76 -13.58
CA GLY A 194 0.67 9.37 -13.50
C GLY A 194 1.72 8.31 -13.21
N ASP A 195 2.66 8.59 -12.30
CA ASP A 195 3.70 7.61 -11.95
C ASP A 195 3.10 6.37 -11.28
N SER A 196 3.63 5.19 -11.56
CA SER A 196 3.09 3.93 -11.04
C SER A 196 3.34 3.68 -9.56
N GLY A 197 4.31 4.36 -8.94
CA GLY A 197 4.76 4.11 -7.58
C GLY A 197 5.55 2.80 -7.39
N PHE A 198 5.63 1.93 -8.41
CA PHE A 198 6.38 0.67 -8.32
C PHE A 198 7.89 0.92 -8.41
N GLN A 199 8.69 -0.04 -7.95
CA GLN A 199 10.15 0.02 -8.05
C GLN A 199 10.69 -0.61 -9.34
N SER A 200 9.89 -1.42 -10.02
CA SER A 200 10.26 -2.10 -11.26
C SER A 200 9.05 -2.26 -12.16
N PRO A 201 9.22 -2.56 -13.46
CA PRO A 201 8.10 -2.77 -14.38
C PRO A 201 7.34 -4.10 -14.17
N ARG A 202 7.66 -4.87 -13.12
CA ARG A 202 7.05 -6.18 -12.79
C ARG A 202 5.53 -6.17 -12.61
N GLY A 203 4.92 -4.99 -12.40
CA GLY A 203 3.46 -4.84 -12.41
C GLY A 203 2.81 -5.38 -13.69
N ILE A 204 3.54 -5.41 -14.80
CA ILE A 204 3.05 -5.91 -16.09
C ILE A 204 2.71 -7.41 -16.09
N PHE A 205 3.33 -8.20 -15.20
CA PHE A 205 3.05 -9.63 -15.12
C PHE A 205 1.68 -9.94 -14.50
N SER A 206 1.09 -8.97 -13.80
CA SER A 206 -0.27 -9.05 -13.25
C SER A 206 -1.38 -8.75 -14.26
N LEU A 207 -1.05 -8.29 -15.47
CA LEU A 207 -2.03 -7.98 -16.50
C LEU A 207 -2.77 -9.24 -16.98
N ASN A 208 -4.08 -9.14 -17.22
CA ASN A 208 -4.80 -10.20 -17.95
C ASN A 208 -4.42 -10.18 -19.44
N GLU A 209 -4.80 -11.22 -20.16
CA GLU A 209 -4.48 -11.36 -21.59
C GLU A 209 -4.99 -10.18 -22.43
N GLN A 210 -6.21 -9.72 -22.22
CA GLN A 210 -6.77 -8.57 -22.94
C GLN A 210 -5.92 -7.31 -22.74
N SER A 211 -5.44 -7.06 -21.51
CA SER A 211 -4.61 -5.90 -21.20
C SER A 211 -3.21 -6.02 -21.81
N ILE A 212 -2.65 -7.23 -21.86
CA ILE A 212 -1.40 -7.49 -22.58
C ILE A 212 -1.61 -7.21 -24.07
N HIS A 213 -2.72 -7.69 -24.63
CA HIS A 213 -3.05 -7.49 -26.03
C HIS A 213 -3.18 -6.01 -26.40
N GLU A 214 -3.93 -5.24 -25.60
CA GLU A 214 -4.07 -3.80 -25.81
C GLU A 214 -2.74 -3.03 -25.67
N LEU A 215 -1.85 -3.48 -24.78
CA LEU A 215 -0.54 -2.87 -24.60
C LEU A 215 0.37 -3.09 -25.83
N ILE A 216 0.37 -4.30 -26.39
CA ILE A 216 1.21 -4.64 -27.54
C ILE A 216 0.64 -4.06 -28.84
N LYS A 217 -0.69 -4.14 -29.05
CA LYS A 217 -1.35 -3.63 -30.27
C LYS A 217 -1.06 -2.17 -30.57
N LYS A 218 -0.82 -1.36 -29.53
CA LYS A 218 -0.53 0.06 -29.66
C LYS A 218 0.92 0.37 -30.04
N ASP A 219 1.77 -0.66 -30.16
CA ASP A 219 3.21 -0.55 -30.38
C ASP A 219 3.90 0.32 -29.31
N GLN A 220 3.54 0.08 -28.05
CA GLN A 220 4.00 0.89 -26.90
C GLN A 220 4.70 0.06 -25.82
N PHE A 221 4.77 -1.26 -25.96
CA PHE A 221 5.20 -2.17 -24.90
C PHE A 221 6.55 -1.76 -24.28
N HIS A 222 7.61 -1.64 -25.08
CA HIS A 222 8.94 -1.29 -24.58
C HIS A 222 9.03 0.11 -23.98
N ALA A 223 8.33 1.09 -24.55
CA ALA A 223 8.33 2.44 -24.01
C ALA A 223 7.53 2.52 -22.70
N ALA A 224 6.42 1.79 -22.60
CA ALA A 224 5.62 1.65 -21.39
C ALA A 224 6.37 0.98 -20.24
N LEU A 225 7.28 0.04 -20.55
CA LEU A 225 8.19 -0.57 -19.55
C LEU A 225 9.18 0.42 -18.95
N LYS A 226 9.42 1.57 -19.58
CA LYS A 226 10.37 2.58 -19.09
C LYS A 226 9.70 3.75 -18.37
N SER A 227 8.57 4.20 -18.89
CA SER A 227 7.95 5.48 -18.52
C SER A 227 7.43 5.55 -17.08
N ARG A 228 7.12 4.40 -16.47
CA ARG A 228 6.38 4.26 -15.21
C ARG A 228 4.97 4.85 -15.24
N LEU A 229 4.48 5.33 -16.38
CA LEU A 229 3.21 6.04 -16.49
C LEU A 229 2.06 5.05 -16.60
N VAL A 230 1.10 5.17 -15.69
CA VAL A 230 -0.08 4.31 -15.64
C VAL A 230 -1.36 5.09 -15.36
N TRP A 231 -2.48 4.44 -15.63
CA TRP A 231 -3.81 4.81 -15.13
C TRP A 231 -4.41 3.53 -14.56
N ARG A 232 -4.46 3.44 -13.23
CA ARG A 232 -4.98 2.29 -12.50
C ARG A 232 -6.24 2.70 -11.76
N VAL A 233 -7.38 2.15 -12.16
CA VAL A 233 -8.68 2.53 -11.58
C VAL A 233 -9.65 1.36 -11.65
N SER A 234 -10.63 1.36 -10.75
CA SER A 234 -11.76 0.47 -10.87
C SER A 234 -12.78 1.03 -11.85
N ASP A 235 -13.43 0.16 -12.60
CA ASP A 235 -14.51 0.52 -13.53
C ASP A 235 -15.76 1.00 -12.78
N LYS A 236 -15.99 0.47 -11.58
CA LYS A 236 -17.15 0.77 -10.73
C LYS A 236 -16.77 0.89 -9.27
N VAL A 237 -17.69 1.42 -8.50
CA VAL A 237 -17.58 1.43 -7.03
C VAL A 237 -17.94 0.05 -6.51
N GLN A 238 -17.02 -0.61 -5.80
CA GLN A 238 -17.21 -1.99 -5.34
C GLN A 238 -16.36 -2.29 -4.10
N ALA A 239 -16.80 -3.21 -3.26
CA ALA A 239 -16.11 -3.58 -2.03
C ALA A 239 -15.75 -5.06 -2.02
N PHE A 240 -14.54 -5.39 -1.53
CA PHE A 240 -14.01 -6.74 -1.53
C PHE A 240 -13.51 -7.15 -0.15
N LYS A 241 -13.60 -8.45 0.15
CA LYS A 241 -12.97 -9.02 1.34
C LYS A 241 -11.44 -9.01 1.25
N TYR A 242 -10.93 -9.22 0.05
CA TYR A 242 -9.49 -9.24 -0.27
C TYR A 242 -9.24 -8.46 -1.53
N SER A 243 -8.32 -7.50 -1.45
CA SER A 243 -7.88 -6.78 -2.63
C SER A 243 -6.47 -6.23 -2.42
N PRO A 244 -5.59 -6.28 -3.45
CA PRO A 244 -4.32 -5.56 -3.40
C PRO A 244 -4.58 -4.07 -3.14
N ALA A 245 -3.97 -3.53 -2.08
CA ALA A 245 -4.12 -2.12 -1.73
C ALA A 245 -2.89 -1.34 -2.18
N MET A 246 -3.14 -0.16 -2.74
CA MET A 246 -2.14 0.87 -2.99
C MET A 246 -2.63 2.15 -2.33
N LEU A 247 -2.03 2.49 -1.19
CA LEU A 247 -2.56 3.49 -0.27
C LEU A 247 -2.13 4.93 -0.60
N MET A 248 -2.06 5.27 -1.90
CA MET A 248 -1.66 6.61 -2.35
C MET A 248 -2.68 7.67 -1.96
N CYS A 249 -3.97 7.33 -2.03
CA CYS A 249 -5.07 8.16 -1.56
C CYS A 249 -6.17 7.21 -1.09
N ALA A 250 -6.26 7.01 0.22
CA ALA A 250 -7.13 6.01 0.82
C ALA A 250 -7.90 6.57 2.01
N GLY A 251 -9.21 6.32 2.04
CA GLY A 251 -10.05 6.64 3.20
C GLY A 251 -10.02 5.53 4.25
N PHE A 252 -10.02 5.90 5.52
CA PHE A 252 -9.97 5.00 6.67
C PHE A 252 -11.20 5.22 7.55
N SER A 253 -11.91 4.13 7.86
CA SER A 253 -12.96 4.11 8.90
C SER A 253 -12.31 3.79 10.24
N ASN A 254 -11.60 4.76 10.82
CA ASN A 254 -10.84 4.57 12.06
C ASN A 254 -11.71 4.65 13.34
N ASP A 255 -13.03 4.70 13.16
CA ASP A 255 -14.04 4.34 14.16
C ASP A 255 -14.05 2.84 14.48
N TYR A 256 -13.58 2.01 13.55
CA TYR A 256 -13.30 0.60 13.83
C TYR A 256 -11.88 0.39 14.36
N GLU A 257 -11.68 -0.73 15.04
CA GLU A 257 -10.37 -1.23 15.49
C GLU A 257 -9.56 -1.71 14.27
N LEU A 258 -9.09 -0.79 13.42
CA LEU A 258 -8.18 -1.07 12.30
C LEU A 258 -6.82 -1.57 12.82
N PRO A 259 -6.14 -2.53 12.15
CA PRO A 259 -4.87 -3.08 12.62
C PRO A 259 -3.72 -2.08 12.47
N PRO A 260 -2.58 -2.31 13.15
CA PRO A 260 -1.37 -1.54 12.88
C PRO A 260 -0.80 -1.91 11.51
N PHE A 261 -0.10 -0.97 10.89
CA PHE A 261 0.86 -1.23 9.83
C PHE A 261 2.13 -1.84 10.42
N PHE A 262 2.78 -2.72 9.66
CA PHE A 262 4.18 -3.01 9.93
C PHE A 262 4.99 -1.72 9.68
N PRO A 263 5.83 -1.28 10.64
CA PRO A 263 6.27 0.12 10.70
C PRO A 263 7.36 0.50 9.67
N MET A 264 8.05 -0.49 9.10
CA MET A 264 9.27 -0.30 8.30
C MET A 264 9.18 -0.95 6.92
N GLY A 265 9.97 -0.47 5.97
CA GLY A 265 10.15 -1.08 4.65
C GLY A 265 9.04 -0.74 3.66
N ARG A 266 9.25 -1.17 2.41
CA ARG A 266 8.27 -0.98 1.31
C ARG A 266 7.23 -2.08 1.28
N ASN A 267 6.15 -1.87 0.54
CA ASN A 267 5.03 -2.81 0.37
C ASN A 267 4.19 -3.04 1.65
N GLN A 268 4.23 -2.10 2.61
CA GLN A 268 3.40 -2.15 3.82
C GLN A 268 1.88 -2.14 3.54
N ASP A 269 1.47 -1.67 2.36
CA ASP A 269 0.07 -1.49 1.95
C ASP A 269 -0.55 -2.83 1.61
N SER A 270 0.20 -3.68 0.91
CA SER A 270 -0.17 -5.08 0.72
C SER A 270 -0.25 -5.81 2.07
N ALA A 271 0.77 -5.70 2.92
CA ALA A 271 0.79 -6.34 4.23
C ALA A 271 -0.40 -5.88 5.11
N TYR A 272 -0.73 -4.59 5.07
CA TYR A 272 -1.87 -4.02 5.79
C TYR A 272 -3.22 -4.53 5.26
N ALA A 273 -3.39 -4.65 3.95
CA ALA A 273 -4.61 -5.21 3.37
C ALA A 273 -4.89 -6.63 3.88
N TYR A 274 -3.85 -7.46 3.97
CA TYR A 274 -3.96 -8.80 4.55
C TYR A 274 -4.21 -8.77 6.07
N ALA A 275 -3.51 -7.90 6.81
CA ALA A 275 -3.75 -7.72 8.24
C ALA A 275 -5.20 -7.31 8.53
N LEU A 276 -5.77 -6.43 7.71
CA LEU A 276 -7.16 -5.98 7.81
C LEU A 276 -8.13 -7.15 7.67
N SER A 277 -7.97 -7.98 6.64
CA SER A 277 -8.83 -9.14 6.42
C SER A 277 -8.67 -10.21 7.51
N ALA A 278 -7.47 -10.34 8.07
CA ALA A 278 -7.13 -11.29 9.11
C ALA A 278 -7.60 -10.88 10.52
N CYS A 279 -7.53 -9.59 10.85
CA CYS A 279 -7.90 -9.09 12.17
C CYS A 279 -9.39 -8.71 12.25
N LEU A 280 -9.99 -8.29 11.12
CA LEU A 280 -11.38 -7.90 11.02
C LEU A 280 -12.10 -8.74 9.95
N SER A 281 -12.66 -9.87 10.37
CA SER A 281 -13.35 -10.84 9.50
C SER A 281 -14.57 -10.26 8.75
N ASN A 282 -15.12 -9.12 9.20
CA ASN A 282 -16.22 -8.42 8.56
C ASN A 282 -15.82 -7.15 7.77
N ALA A 283 -14.54 -6.76 7.82
CA ALA A 283 -14.05 -5.59 7.08
C ALA A 283 -13.98 -5.85 5.57
N LEU A 284 -14.31 -4.82 4.80
CA LEU A 284 -14.19 -4.76 3.34
C LEU A 284 -13.26 -3.62 2.92
N ILE A 285 -12.64 -3.81 1.75
CA ILE A 285 -11.85 -2.81 1.03
C ILE A 285 -12.67 -2.33 -0.17
N GLY A 286 -13.11 -1.08 -0.11
CA GLY A 286 -13.82 -0.39 -1.18
C GLY A 286 -12.86 0.16 -2.24
N HIS A 287 -13.19 -0.02 -3.51
CA HIS A 287 -12.54 0.61 -4.65
C HIS A 287 -13.49 1.64 -5.26
N LEU A 288 -12.96 2.82 -5.56
CA LEU A 288 -13.71 3.92 -6.16
C LEU A 288 -13.49 3.95 -7.67
N SER A 289 -14.48 4.44 -8.41
CA SER A 289 -14.47 4.50 -9.89
C SER A 289 -13.81 5.77 -10.44
N PHE A 290 -12.85 6.34 -9.71
CA PHE A 290 -12.08 7.49 -10.14
C PHE A 290 -10.63 7.38 -9.67
N ALA A 291 -9.74 8.07 -10.38
CA ALA A 291 -8.31 8.08 -10.13
C ALA A 291 -7.82 9.48 -9.74
N ILE A 292 -6.82 9.55 -8.86
CA ILE A 292 -6.15 10.80 -8.48
C ILE A 292 -4.75 10.88 -9.10
N MET A 293 -4.23 12.09 -9.34
CA MET A 293 -2.90 12.25 -9.93
C MET A 293 -1.82 11.89 -8.91
N HIS A 294 -0.95 10.95 -9.25
CA HIS A 294 0.29 10.67 -8.54
C HIS A 294 1.46 11.19 -9.37
N ALA A 295 2.07 12.27 -8.89
CA ALA A 295 3.01 13.09 -9.65
C ALA A 295 4.24 13.40 -8.79
N PRO A 296 5.17 12.45 -8.54
CA PRO A 296 6.41 12.74 -7.81
C PRO A 296 7.12 14.00 -8.33
N VAL A 297 7.76 14.75 -7.42
CA VAL A 297 8.53 15.95 -7.80
C VAL A 297 9.68 15.59 -8.75
N GLU A 298 10.30 14.44 -8.49
CA GLU A 298 11.38 13.89 -9.31
C GLU A 298 10.81 13.06 -10.45
N ILE A 299 11.37 13.24 -11.64
CA ILE A 299 11.09 12.36 -12.77
C ILE A 299 11.78 11.03 -12.52
N ARG A 300 11.00 9.96 -12.52
CA ARG A 300 11.50 8.59 -12.34
C ARG A 300 11.35 7.84 -13.66
N ASN A 301 12.25 6.91 -13.95
CA ASN A 301 12.14 5.96 -15.06
C ASN A 301 12.63 4.58 -14.61
N TYR A 302 12.18 3.53 -15.29
CA TYR A 302 12.76 2.20 -15.16
C TYR A 302 13.96 2.03 -16.09
N THR A 303 14.86 1.13 -15.71
CA THR A 303 15.81 0.50 -16.64
C THR A 303 15.07 -0.53 -17.50
N GLU A 304 15.62 -0.84 -18.68
CA GLU A 304 15.05 -1.94 -19.51
C GLU A 304 15.17 -3.29 -18.81
N ASP A 305 16.28 -3.50 -18.10
CA ASP A 305 16.52 -4.74 -17.39
C ASP A 305 15.67 -4.85 -16.12
N LEU A 306 15.17 -6.05 -15.87
CA LEU A 306 14.54 -6.41 -14.61
C LEU A 306 15.63 -6.53 -13.53
N PRO A 307 15.55 -5.76 -12.42
CA PRO A 307 16.54 -5.90 -11.35
C PRO A 307 16.42 -7.27 -10.70
N ASP A 308 17.47 -7.73 -9.99
CA ASP A 308 17.43 -8.98 -9.22
C ASP A 308 16.21 -9.01 -8.27
N LEU A 309 15.73 -10.22 -7.97
CA LEU A 309 14.63 -10.39 -7.01
C LEU A 309 15.14 -10.24 -5.60
N GLU A 310 14.54 -9.29 -4.88
CA GLU A 310 14.78 -9.04 -3.47
C GLU A 310 13.50 -9.31 -2.72
N MET A 311 13.60 -10.04 -1.61
CA MET A 311 12.51 -10.16 -0.65
C MET A 311 12.62 -9.01 0.35
N ARG A 312 11.51 -8.31 0.58
CA ARG A 312 11.43 -7.26 1.59
C ARG A 312 10.76 -7.79 2.83
N MET A 313 10.94 -7.08 3.94
CA MET A 313 10.29 -7.46 5.19
C MET A 313 8.77 -7.54 5.06
N ASN A 314 8.12 -6.57 4.41
CA ASN A 314 6.66 -6.65 4.22
C ASN A 314 6.23 -7.73 3.23
N ASP A 315 7.11 -8.18 2.32
CA ASP A 315 6.79 -9.34 1.49
C ASP A 315 6.71 -10.60 2.37
N ILE A 316 7.61 -10.74 3.36
CA ILE A 316 7.50 -11.78 4.39
C ILE A 316 6.23 -11.62 5.21
N MET A 317 5.90 -10.41 5.65
CA MET A 317 4.66 -10.17 6.40
C MET A 317 3.42 -10.61 5.59
N VAL A 318 3.38 -10.33 4.29
CA VAL A 318 2.31 -10.82 3.39
C VAL A 318 2.27 -12.35 3.38
N LEU A 319 3.40 -13.04 3.26
CA LEU A 319 3.45 -14.51 3.29
C LEU A 319 2.93 -15.08 4.62
N LEU A 320 3.34 -14.49 5.75
CA LEU A 320 2.86 -14.91 7.07
C LEU A 320 1.35 -14.69 7.23
N TRP A 321 0.82 -13.56 6.76
CA TRP A 321 -0.62 -13.35 6.78
C TRP A 321 -1.37 -14.34 5.88
N ILE A 322 -0.85 -14.68 4.71
CA ILE A 322 -1.43 -15.70 3.83
C ILE A 322 -1.48 -17.05 4.56
N GLU A 323 -0.39 -17.45 5.21
CA GLU A 323 -0.34 -18.70 5.99
C GLU A 323 -1.33 -18.68 7.16
N PHE A 324 -1.43 -17.57 7.89
CA PHE A 324 -2.43 -17.39 8.94
C PHE A 324 -3.86 -17.52 8.40
N LEU A 325 -4.17 -16.88 7.27
CA LEU A 325 -5.50 -16.88 6.67
C LEU A 325 -5.92 -18.28 6.18
N LYS A 326 -4.98 -19.11 5.72
CA LYS A 326 -5.23 -20.51 5.34
C LYS A 326 -5.57 -21.43 6.52
N LYS A 327 -5.13 -21.09 7.75
CA LYS A 327 -5.40 -21.92 8.94
C LYS A 327 -6.89 -21.94 9.29
N ASN A 328 -7.39 -23.08 9.76
CA ASN A 328 -8.75 -23.21 10.28
C ASN A 328 -8.85 -22.73 11.74
N ILE A 329 -8.55 -21.45 11.96
CA ILE A 329 -8.62 -20.76 13.26
C ILE A 329 -9.36 -19.44 13.08
N GLU A 330 -9.99 -18.98 14.16
CA GLU A 330 -10.73 -17.71 14.16
C GLU A 330 -9.81 -16.53 13.79
N LYS A 331 -10.31 -15.64 12.93
CA LYS A 331 -9.59 -14.50 12.37
C LYS A 331 -9.80 -13.27 13.27
N ASN A 332 -8.87 -13.04 14.19
CA ASN A 332 -8.86 -11.93 15.12
C ASN A 332 -7.43 -11.54 15.53
N TYR A 333 -7.27 -10.40 16.22
CA TYR A 333 -5.99 -9.87 16.70
C TYR A 333 -5.20 -10.86 17.54
N LYS A 334 -5.87 -11.54 18.48
CA LYS A 334 -5.23 -12.44 19.43
C LYS A 334 -4.57 -13.62 18.70
N ASN A 335 -5.34 -14.35 17.91
CA ASN A 335 -4.84 -15.53 17.20
C ASN A 335 -3.78 -15.15 16.15
N ALA A 336 -3.92 -13.96 15.53
CA ALA A 336 -2.91 -13.44 14.63
C ALA A 336 -1.60 -13.14 15.38
N GLY A 337 -1.66 -12.40 16.49
CA GLY A 337 -0.50 -12.11 17.32
C GLY A 337 0.20 -13.38 17.81
N GLU A 338 -0.56 -14.34 18.35
CA GLU A 338 -0.03 -15.63 18.79
C GLU A 338 0.67 -16.38 17.65
N PHE A 339 0.07 -16.44 16.45
CA PHE A 339 0.69 -17.08 15.29
C PHE A 339 2.03 -16.43 14.88
N PHE A 340 2.10 -15.09 14.83
CA PHE A 340 3.33 -14.39 14.48
C PHE A 340 4.41 -14.56 15.56
N LEU A 341 4.01 -14.58 16.84
CA LEU A 341 4.92 -14.78 17.96
C LEU A 341 5.51 -16.20 17.96
N GLU A 342 4.66 -17.22 17.78
CA GLU A 342 5.09 -18.60 17.63
C GLU A 342 6.08 -18.74 16.48
N PHE A 343 5.77 -18.17 15.32
CA PHE A 343 6.65 -18.19 14.14
C PHE A 343 8.02 -17.57 14.45
N ALA A 344 8.06 -16.39 15.06
CA ALA A 344 9.30 -15.70 15.42
C ALA A 344 10.17 -16.48 16.42
N GLN A 345 9.56 -17.32 17.25
CA GLN A 345 10.24 -18.08 18.30
C GLN A 345 10.60 -19.52 17.87
N GLU A 346 10.31 -19.92 16.63
CA GLU A 346 10.66 -21.24 16.12
C GLU A 346 12.18 -21.48 16.19
N LYS A 347 12.60 -22.62 16.76
CA LYS A 347 14.03 -23.00 16.86
C LYS A 347 14.73 -23.05 15.50
N ASN A 348 13.98 -23.36 14.45
CA ASN A 348 14.39 -23.45 13.06
C ASN A 348 13.79 -22.31 12.22
N PHE A 349 13.66 -21.11 12.82
CA PHE A 349 13.10 -19.91 12.17
C PHE A 349 13.69 -19.66 10.79
N THR A 350 15.02 -19.75 10.65
CA THR A 350 15.71 -19.43 9.39
C THR A 350 15.32 -20.43 8.29
N GLU A 351 15.29 -21.73 8.60
CA GLU A 351 14.88 -22.78 7.67
C GLU A 351 13.40 -22.62 7.29
N ARG A 352 12.54 -22.33 8.28
CA ARG A 352 11.11 -22.10 8.07
C ARG A 352 10.86 -20.90 7.16
N LEU A 353 11.55 -19.79 7.41
CA LEU A 353 11.46 -18.58 6.60
C LEU A 353 11.89 -18.84 5.15
N ASN A 354 13.04 -19.50 4.95
CA ASN A 354 13.53 -19.87 3.63
C ASN A 354 12.58 -20.80 2.89
N PHE A 355 11.96 -21.75 3.59
CA PHE A 355 10.94 -22.62 3.01
C PHE A 355 9.76 -21.81 2.48
N LEU A 356 9.22 -20.88 3.27
CA LEU A 356 8.10 -20.03 2.84
C LEU A 356 8.45 -19.17 1.62
N ILE A 357 9.65 -18.56 1.61
CA ILE A 357 10.10 -17.75 0.47
C ILE A 357 10.27 -18.62 -0.78
N SER A 358 10.90 -19.78 -0.64
CA SER A 358 11.13 -20.72 -1.75
C SER A 358 9.81 -21.24 -2.32
N GLN A 359 8.85 -21.56 -1.45
CA GLN A 359 7.50 -21.92 -1.87
C GLN A 359 6.84 -20.79 -2.66
N HIS A 360 6.88 -19.55 -2.16
CA HIS A 360 6.30 -18.38 -2.84
C HIS A 360 6.89 -18.17 -4.24
N PHE A 361 8.22 -18.23 -4.35
CA PHE A 361 8.92 -18.12 -5.63
C PHE A 361 8.57 -19.27 -6.58
N SER A 362 8.46 -20.50 -6.08
CA SER A 362 8.05 -21.65 -6.89
C SER A 362 6.62 -21.48 -7.43
N GLU A 363 5.66 -21.08 -6.60
CA GLU A 363 4.28 -20.81 -7.02
C GLU A 363 4.20 -19.65 -8.02
N ARG A 364 5.07 -18.64 -7.89
CA ARG A 364 5.17 -17.54 -8.86
C ARG A 364 5.75 -18.02 -10.20
N ALA A 365 6.81 -18.83 -10.18
CA ALA A 365 7.41 -19.39 -11.39
C ALA A 365 6.40 -20.24 -12.17
N LEU A 366 5.68 -21.14 -11.49
CA LEU A 366 4.65 -21.99 -12.10
C LEU A 366 3.55 -21.17 -12.78
N ARG A 367 3.00 -20.15 -12.09
CA ARG A 367 1.98 -19.26 -12.69
C ARG A 367 2.50 -18.52 -13.92
N LEU A 368 3.78 -18.13 -13.91
CA LEU A 368 4.41 -17.45 -15.03
C LEU A 368 4.64 -18.40 -16.21
N GLU A 369 5.09 -19.63 -15.95
CA GLU A 369 5.24 -20.71 -16.94
C GLU A 369 3.92 -21.05 -17.61
N GLU A 370 2.85 -21.26 -16.83
CA GLU A 370 1.51 -21.54 -17.35
C GLU A 370 1.03 -20.41 -18.27
N LYS A 371 1.25 -19.16 -17.86
CA LYS A 371 0.88 -17.99 -18.65
C LYS A 371 1.70 -17.86 -19.94
N ILE A 372 3.00 -18.12 -19.88
CA ILE A 372 3.88 -18.18 -21.07
C ILE A 372 3.36 -19.24 -22.04
N LYS A 373 3.12 -20.47 -21.56
CA LYS A 373 2.63 -21.58 -22.38
C LYS A 373 1.29 -21.27 -23.04
N ASN A 374 0.35 -20.70 -22.28
CA ASN A 374 -0.95 -20.29 -22.80
C ASN A 374 -0.81 -19.25 -23.92
N LEU A 375 0.03 -18.22 -23.75
CA LEU A 375 0.24 -17.20 -24.79
C LEU A 375 0.99 -17.75 -26.02
N GLN A 376 1.96 -18.64 -25.83
CA GLN A 376 2.67 -19.32 -26.93
C GLN A 376 1.73 -20.18 -27.77
N SER A 377 0.77 -20.86 -27.15
CA SER A 377 -0.20 -21.71 -27.88
C SER A 377 -1.18 -20.95 -28.78
N LYS A 378 -1.22 -19.62 -28.69
CA LYS A 378 -2.14 -18.76 -29.46
C LYS A 378 -1.57 -18.35 -30.83
N ASP A 379 -0.42 -18.92 -31.20
CA ASP A 379 0.17 -18.95 -32.54
C ASP A 379 0.14 -17.61 -33.30
N ASN A 380 0.59 -16.55 -32.63
CA ASN A 380 0.92 -15.30 -33.27
C ASN A 380 2.20 -14.71 -32.65
N ASP A 381 3.09 -14.18 -33.49
CA ASP A 381 4.28 -13.43 -33.07
C ASP A 381 3.95 -12.18 -32.23
N PHE A 382 2.66 -11.90 -32.07
CA PHE A 382 2.10 -10.79 -31.36
C PHE A 382 2.49 -10.75 -29.87
N PHE A 383 2.66 -11.87 -29.16
CA PHE A 383 3.00 -11.85 -27.73
C PHE A 383 4.50 -11.96 -27.42
N GLN A 384 5.37 -11.99 -28.44
CA GLN A 384 6.77 -12.39 -28.26
C GLN A 384 7.55 -11.49 -27.30
N ASP A 385 7.35 -10.18 -27.33
CA ASP A 385 8.06 -9.27 -26.43
C ASP A 385 7.68 -9.45 -24.96
N TRP A 386 6.39 -9.68 -24.69
CA TRP A 386 5.92 -9.97 -23.34
C TRP A 386 6.43 -11.34 -22.87
N ILE A 387 6.38 -12.35 -23.74
CA ILE A 387 6.88 -13.70 -23.44
C ILE A 387 8.37 -13.66 -23.13
N LYS A 388 9.17 -12.93 -23.92
CA LYS A 388 10.61 -12.76 -23.71
C LYS A 388 10.90 -12.16 -22.33
N LEU A 389 10.19 -11.10 -21.95
CA LEU A 389 10.33 -10.48 -20.63
C LEU A 389 9.89 -11.42 -19.49
N ALA A 390 8.83 -12.20 -19.70
CA ALA A 390 8.36 -13.19 -18.73
C ALA A 390 9.36 -14.34 -18.54
N VAL A 391 10.02 -14.80 -19.61
CA VAL A 391 11.10 -15.79 -19.53
C VAL A 391 12.29 -15.24 -18.75
N GLN A 392 12.66 -13.97 -18.96
CA GLN A 392 13.70 -13.31 -18.17
C GLN A 392 13.35 -13.25 -16.68
N GLU A 393 12.11 -12.85 -16.35
CA GLU A 393 11.64 -12.83 -14.96
C GLU A 393 11.68 -14.22 -14.32
N LYS A 394 11.25 -15.26 -15.04
CA LYS A 394 11.33 -16.63 -14.56
C LYS A 394 12.78 -17.03 -14.28
N ALA A 395 13.72 -16.71 -15.17
CA ALA A 395 15.13 -17.00 -14.95
C ALA A 395 15.69 -16.30 -13.69
N LEU A 396 15.21 -15.09 -13.38
CA LEU A 396 15.56 -14.42 -12.12
C LEU A 396 14.96 -15.13 -10.89
N ILE A 397 13.75 -15.68 -11.00
CA ILE A 397 13.14 -16.52 -9.95
C ILE A 397 13.96 -17.79 -9.74
N ASP A 398 14.31 -18.50 -10.81
CA ASP A 398 15.11 -19.72 -10.76
C ASP A 398 16.49 -19.44 -10.13
N LYS A 399 17.14 -18.33 -10.52
CA LYS A 399 18.40 -17.87 -9.92
C LYS A 399 18.25 -17.58 -8.42
N ALA A 400 17.13 -16.97 -8.00
CA ALA A 400 16.87 -16.71 -6.59
C ALA A 400 16.66 -18.01 -5.80
N LEU A 401 15.92 -18.98 -6.35
CA LEU A 401 15.72 -20.30 -5.75
C LEU A 401 17.04 -21.08 -5.60
N GLN A 402 17.97 -20.95 -6.55
CA GLN A 402 19.29 -21.56 -6.47
C GLN A 402 20.19 -20.97 -5.36
N LYS A 403 19.92 -19.73 -4.92
CA LYS A 403 20.63 -19.09 -3.79
C LYS A 403 20.10 -19.52 -2.42
N SER A 404 18.99 -20.27 -2.35
CA SER A 404 18.43 -20.81 -1.10
C SER A 404 19.47 -21.72 -0.43
N PRO A 405 19.75 -21.58 0.89
CA PRO A 405 18.90 -20.98 1.94
C PRO A 405 19.27 -19.55 2.39
N ASN A 406 19.86 -18.70 1.54
CA ASN A 406 20.28 -17.34 1.95
C ASN A 406 19.32 -16.22 1.50
N LEU A 407 18.02 -16.50 1.38
CA LEU A 407 17.03 -15.49 0.98
C LEU A 407 16.54 -14.73 2.22
N LEU A 408 17.34 -13.79 2.71
CA LEU A 408 16.98 -12.93 3.83
C LEU A 408 16.28 -11.64 3.34
N PRO A 409 15.40 -11.02 4.16
CA PRO A 409 14.82 -9.74 3.83
C PRO A 409 15.89 -8.68 3.62
N MET A 410 15.80 -7.90 2.55
CA MET A 410 16.80 -6.88 2.20
C MET A 410 17.02 -5.87 3.34
N GLU A 411 15.96 -5.45 4.04
CA GLU A 411 16.07 -4.46 5.11
C GLU A 411 16.86 -4.96 6.32
N THR A 412 16.81 -6.25 6.62
CA THR A 412 17.50 -6.82 7.79
C THR A 412 18.82 -7.47 7.44
N ASN A 413 18.87 -8.13 6.26
CA ASN A 413 19.94 -9.02 5.83
C ASN A 413 20.40 -10.00 6.93
N ASN A 414 19.49 -10.34 7.85
CA ASN A 414 19.76 -11.06 9.09
C ASN A 414 18.46 -11.70 9.58
N SER A 415 18.47 -13.03 9.76
CA SER A 415 17.28 -13.78 10.19
C SER A 415 16.90 -13.49 11.64
N LEU A 416 17.87 -13.29 12.55
CA LEU A 416 17.57 -12.94 13.95
C LEU A 416 16.88 -11.59 14.05
N LEU A 417 17.34 -10.60 13.28
CA LEU A 417 16.68 -9.29 13.24
C LEU A 417 15.29 -9.37 12.60
N ALA A 418 15.10 -10.22 11.58
CA ALA A 418 13.78 -10.47 11.01
C ALA A 418 12.83 -11.14 12.04
N ALA A 419 13.31 -12.13 12.78
CA ALA A 419 12.56 -12.79 13.86
C ALA A 419 12.17 -11.78 14.95
N ASP A 420 13.10 -10.94 15.38
CA ASP A 420 12.86 -9.88 16.35
C ASP A 420 11.77 -8.90 15.87
N TRP A 421 11.86 -8.42 14.62
CA TRP A 421 10.84 -7.53 14.07
C TRP A 421 9.46 -8.20 13.93
N ILE A 422 9.41 -9.49 13.59
CA ILE A 422 8.15 -10.26 13.56
C ILE A 422 7.59 -10.39 14.99
N GLY A 423 8.43 -10.69 15.98
CA GLY A 423 8.05 -10.79 17.38
C GLY A 423 7.50 -9.47 17.93
N GLN A 424 8.18 -8.36 17.68
CA GLN A 424 7.71 -7.03 18.07
C GLN A 424 6.38 -6.68 17.38
N TYR A 425 6.19 -7.04 16.12
CA TYR A 425 4.89 -6.85 15.45
C TYR A 425 3.79 -7.75 16.01
N ALA A 426 4.13 -8.97 16.43
CA ALA A 426 3.20 -9.87 17.11
C ALA A 426 2.70 -9.28 18.44
N GLU A 427 3.62 -8.80 19.27
CA GLU A 427 3.28 -8.08 20.51
C GLU A 427 2.44 -6.82 20.21
N LEU A 428 2.74 -6.12 19.12
CA LEU A 428 1.99 -4.93 18.71
C LEU A 428 0.54 -5.28 18.42
N LEU A 429 0.28 -6.39 17.69
CA LEU A 429 -1.06 -6.87 17.42
C LEU A 429 -1.82 -7.22 18.71
N LEU A 430 -1.17 -7.89 19.66
CA LEU A 430 -1.77 -8.30 20.93
C LEU A 430 -2.15 -7.10 21.81
N SER A 431 -1.34 -6.04 21.81
CA SER A 431 -1.58 -4.83 22.62
C SER A 431 -2.33 -3.72 21.88
N TRP A 432 -2.58 -3.86 20.57
CA TRP A 432 -3.02 -2.75 19.71
C TRP A 432 -4.30 -2.07 20.18
N LYS A 433 -5.30 -2.85 20.59
CA LYS A 433 -6.58 -2.35 21.10
C LYS A 433 -6.39 -1.43 22.31
N GLU A 434 -5.58 -1.86 23.26
CA GLU A 434 -5.33 -1.10 24.48
C GLU A 434 -4.50 0.16 24.20
N ILE A 435 -3.48 0.06 23.33
CA ILE A 435 -2.72 1.23 22.84
C ILE A 435 -3.65 2.25 22.20
N ARG A 436 -4.61 1.81 21.38
CA ARG A 436 -5.61 2.68 20.74
C ARG A 436 -6.51 3.38 21.76
N ASN A 437 -7.00 2.65 22.76
CA ASN A 437 -7.84 3.23 23.81
C ASN A 437 -7.08 4.31 24.57
N ILE A 438 -5.83 4.02 24.96
CA ILE A 438 -4.95 5.00 25.61
C ILE A 438 -4.70 6.21 24.71
N ALA A 439 -4.45 6.00 23.42
CA ALA A 439 -4.22 7.09 22.48
C ALA A 439 -5.45 7.97 22.27
N GLN A 440 -6.66 7.43 22.43
CA GLN A 440 -7.92 8.19 22.34
C GLN A 440 -8.11 9.14 23.53
N ASP A 441 -7.58 8.77 24.70
CA ASP A 441 -7.68 9.56 25.94
C ASP A 441 -6.61 10.68 26.02
N ILE A 442 -5.66 10.73 25.07
CA ILE A 442 -4.57 11.74 24.98
C ILE A 442 -4.82 12.74 23.85
#